data_AF-I0Z1U2-F1
#
_entry.id   AF-I0Z1U2-F1
#
_cell.length_a   1.000
_cell.length_b   1.000
_cell.length_c   1.000
_cell.angle_alpha   90.00
_cell.angle_beta   90.00
_cell.angle_gamma   90.00
#
_symmetry.space_group_name_H-M   'P 1'
#
loop_
_entity.id
_entity.type
_entity.pdbx_description
1 polymer ?
#
loop_
_entity_poly.entity_id
_entity_poly.type
_entity_poly.pdbx_seq_one_letter_code
_entity_poly.pdbx_strand_id
1 'polypeptide(L)'
;MGSNIEESILALCRQHPEGLPEAVLEQYIPATQRTTAMNNLLAKHRLRILQHPRDNSLVYQEVIQEEAAKLKGLSAEDLLVYQHIAQAGDTGIWTKDLKNRTNLQQPQITKILKNLDQRSLVKSVKSVINPSRKVYILFELEPARELTGGAWYTGQDFDAEFIQVLQQACHKYIENEGVATLEEVADFVRTKGFSRVELRDADVLCILRTLEFDGLVESSLSDDGEVYRPARHVVPKTSPFTSMPCGVCPVINECSDGGVISPSTCTYYQTWLDF
;
A
#
# COMPACT_ATOMS: atom_id res chain seq x y z
N MET A 1 11.56 -16.78 46.57
CA MET A 1 10.11 -16.55 46.80
C MET A 1 9.47 -15.56 45.83
N GLY A 2 10.20 -14.69 45.12
CA GLY A 2 9.58 -13.72 44.18
C GLY A 2 9.08 -14.28 42.83
N SER A 3 9.58 -15.44 42.40
CA SER A 3 9.29 -16.00 41.07
C SER A 3 7.84 -16.45 40.88
N ASN A 4 7.18 -16.91 41.94
CA ASN A 4 5.85 -17.52 41.88
C ASN A 4 4.74 -16.46 41.65
N ILE A 5 4.95 -15.24 42.18
CA ILE A 5 4.02 -14.12 42.01
C ILE A 5 4.15 -13.55 40.61
N GLU A 6 5.38 -13.42 40.09
CA GLU A 6 5.61 -12.99 38.72
C GLU A 6 4.89 -13.91 37.71
N GLU A 7 5.00 -15.22 37.91
CA GLU A 7 4.37 -16.24 37.06
C GLU A 7 2.84 -16.25 37.20
N SER A 8 2.31 -15.96 38.39
CA SER A 8 0.87 -15.80 38.64
C SER A 8 0.28 -14.57 37.93
N ILE A 9 1.01 -13.44 37.92
CA ILE A 9 0.60 -12.23 37.17
C ILE A 9 0.56 -12.53 35.67
N LEU A 10 1.56 -13.23 35.17
CA LEU A 10 1.63 -13.62 33.76
C LEU A 10 0.50 -14.60 33.40
N ALA A 11 0.21 -15.58 34.26
CA ALA A 11 -0.92 -16.49 34.06
C ALA A 11 -2.28 -15.77 34.01
N LEU A 12 -2.48 -14.76 34.87
CA LEU A 12 -3.68 -13.90 34.82
C LEU A 12 -3.74 -13.09 33.53
N CYS A 13 -2.61 -12.56 33.06
CA CYS A 13 -2.55 -11.85 31.78
C CYS A 13 -2.83 -12.78 30.58
N ARG A 14 -2.48 -14.08 30.65
CA ARG A 14 -2.84 -15.08 29.62
C ARG A 14 -4.32 -15.37 29.54
N GLN A 15 -5.02 -15.30 30.68
CA GLN A 15 -6.47 -15.51 30.72
C GLN A 15 -7.24 -14.31 30.15
N HIS A 16 -6.62 -13.13 30.11
CA HIS A 16 -7.21 -11.89 29.61
C HIS A 16 -6.34 -11.24 28.52
N PRO A 17 -6.41 -11.74 27.26
CA PRO A 17 -5.57 -11.25 26.17
C PRO A 17 -5.85 -9.80 25.76
N GLU A 18 -7.03 -9.25 26.08
CA GLU A 18 -7.38 -7.85 25.81
C GLU A 18 -6.79 -6.84 26.81
N GLY A 19 -6.09 -7.33 27.85
CA GLY A 19 -5.46 -6.51 28.87
C GLY A 19 -6.17 -6.64 30.23
N LEU A 20 -5.38 -6.81 31.28
CA LEU A 20 -5.86 -7.02 32.64
C LEU A 20 -5.98 -5.66 33.36
N PRO A 21 -7.18 -5.24 33.81
CA PRO A 21 -7.35 -4.00 34.56
C PRO A 21 -6.65 -4.06 35.92
N GLU A 22 -6.14 -2.92 36.39
CA GLU A 22 -5.47 -2.82 37.69
C GLU A 22 -6.34 -3.34 38.86
N ALA A 23 -7.66 -3.14 38.80
CA ALA A 23 -8.62 -3.61 39.81
C ALA A 23 -8.64 -5.14 39.97
N VAL A 24 -8.41 -5.89 38.89
CA VAL A 24 -8.35 -7.36 38.94
C VAL A 24 -7.05 -7.80 39.61
N LEU A 25 -5.95 -7.08 39.39
CA LEU A 25 -4.67 -7.33 40.07
C LEU A 25 -4.74 -7.04 41.57
N GLU A 26 -5.54 -6.04 42.00
CA GLU A 26 -5.75 -5.71 43.42
C GLU A 26 -6.43 -6.81 44.20
N GLN A 27 -7.33 -7.56 43.55
CA GLN A 27 -8.11 -8.61 44.19
C GLN A 27 -7.28 -9.87 44.49
N TYR A 28 -6.27 -10.14 43.68
CA TYR A 28 -5.49 -11.38 43.76
C TYR A 28 -4.13 -11.23 44.46
N ILE A 29 -3.54 -10.02 44.49
CA ILE A 29 -2.16 -9.82 44.98
C ILE A 29 -2.04 -8.58 45.88
N PRO A 30 -1.42 -8.68 47.08
CA PRO A 30 -1.19 -7.55 47.98
C PRO A 30 -0.33 -6.44 47.37
N ALA A 31 -0.67 -5.18 47.67
CA ALA A 31 -0.07 -3.99 47.06
C ALA A 31 1.47 -3.92 47.14
N THR A 32 2.08 -4.33 48.26
CA THR A 32 3.54 -4.21 48.47
C THR A 32 4.38 -5.15 47.59
N GLN A 33 3.89 -6.36 47.32
CA GLN A 33 4.60 -7.34 46.49
C GLN A 33 4.26 -7.17 45.01
N ARG A 34 3.05 -6.67 44.71
CA ARG A 34 2.57 -6.36 43.36
C ARG A 34 3.45 -5.33 42.66
N THR A 35 3.73 -4.19 43.29
CA THR A 35 4.51 -3.11 42.64
C THR A 35 5.94 -3.55 42.32
N THR A 36 6.56 -4.33 43.21
CA THR A 36 7.91 -4.87 42.98
C THR A 36 7.92 -5.92 41.87
N ALA A 37 6.96 -6.86 41.87
CA ALA A 37 6.83 -7.87 40.82
C ALA A 37 6.50 -7.23 39.46
N MET A 38 5.64 -6.21 39.42
CA MET A 38 5.32 -5.47 38.20
C MET A 38 6.51 -4.68 37.69
N ASN A 39 7.22 -3.93 38.54
CA ASN A 39 8.43 -3.22 38.13
C ASN A 39 9.49 -4.20 37.60
N ASN A 40 9.63 -5.38 38.21
CA ASN A 40 10.51 -6.43 37.70
C ASN A 40 10.03 -7.00 36.36
N LEU A 41 8.73 -7.22 36.17
CA LEU A 41 8.18 -7.74 34.92
C LEU A 41 8.22 -6.71 33.78
N LEU A 42 8.03 -5.43 34.10
CA LEU A 42 8.23 -4.30 33.20
C LEU A 42 9.72 -4.16 32.84
N ALA A 43 10.63 -4.27 33.81
CA ALA A 43 12.07 -4.30 33.58
C ALA A 43 12.53 -5.53 32.77
N LYS A 44 11.83 -6.66 32.90
CA LYS A 44 12.04 -7.87 32.10
C LYS A 44 11.33 -7.82 30.74
N HIS A 45 10.62 -6.73 30.41
CA HIS A 45 9.81 -6.55 29.20
C HIS A 45 8.78 -7.66 28.94
N ARG A 46 8.31 -8.33 30.00
CA ARG A 46 7.29 -9.37 29.92
C ARG A 46 5.86 -8.82 30.09
N LEU A 47 5.75 -7.56 30.46
CA LEU A 47 4.49 -6.85 30.65
C LEU A 47 4.51 -5.53 29.88
N ARG A 48 3.40 -5.23 29.20
CA ARG A 48 3.16 -3.94 28.55
C ARG A 48 1.98 -3.27 29.22
N ILE A 49 2.11 -1.96 29.45
CA ILE A 49 1.03 -1.11 29.96
C ILE A 49 0.36 -0.46 28.75
N LEU A 50 -0.94 -0.67 28.63
CA LEU A 50 -1.80 -0.04 27.66
C LEU A 50 -2.83 0.81 28.39
N GLN A 51 -3.35 1.85 27.73
CA GLN A 51 -4.52 2.57 28.23
C GLN A 51 -5.76 1.99 27.54
N HIS A 52 -6.76 1.60 28.34
CA HIS A 52 -8.00 1.08 27.80
C HIS A 52 -8.73 2.18 27.00
N PRO A 53 -9.12 1.95 25.74
CA PRO A 53 -9.70 2.98 24.87
C PRO A 53 -10.99 3.62 25.39
N ARG A 54 -11.73 2.94 26.28
CA ARG A 54 -13.04 3.40 26.79
C ARG A 54 -12.99 4.14 28.12
N ASP A 55 -12.09 3.76 29.03
CA ASP A 55 -12.11 4.22 30.43
C ASP A 55 -10.82 4.92 30.86
N ASN A 56 -9.84 5.08 29.95
CA ASN A 56 -8.54 5.68 30.25
C ASN A 56 -7.76 4.98 31.39
N SER A 57 -8.22 3.81 31.81
CA SER A 57 -7.63 2.99 32.86
C SER A 57 -6.43 2.20 32.32
N LEU A 58 -5.43 1.99 33.17
CA LEU A 58 -4.25 1.22 32.82
C LEU A 58 -4.60 -0.27 32.76
N VAL A 59 -4.36 -0.90 31.61
CA VAL A 59 -4.51 -2.34 31.40
C VAL A 59 -3.14 -2.96 31.12
N TYR A 60 -2.91 -4.12 31.71
CA TYR A 60 -1.65 -4.82 31.70
C TYR A 60 -1.75 -6.06 30.83
N GLN A 61 -0.92 -6.15 29.79
CA GLN A 61 -0.92 -7.26 28.85
C GLN A 61 0.42 -8.01 28.94
N GLU A 62 0.40 -9.35 28.97
CA GLU A 62 1.63 -10.14 28.82
C GLU A 62 2.15 -9.92 27.39
N VAL A 63 3.42 -9.53 27.31
CA VAL A 63 4.13 -9.52 26.03
C VAL A 63 4.56 -10.96 25.75
N ILE A 64 4.16 -11.49 24.60
CA ILE A 64 4.44 -12.86 24.19
C ILE A 64 5.95 -13.10 24.29
N GLN A 65 6.37 -14.28 24.78
CA GLN A 65 7.78 -14.57 25.10
C GLN A 65 8.76 -14.29 23.95
N GLU A 66 8.31 -14.42 22.69
CA GLU A 66 9.07 -14.07 21.48
C GLU A 66 9.19 -12.57 21.25
N GLU A 67 8.11 -11.80 21.47
CA GLU A 67 8.15 -10.33 21.43
C GLU A 67 9.01 -9.78 22.58
N ALA A 68 8.93 -10.37 23.79
CA ALA A 68 9.73 -9.98 24.94
C ALA A 68 11.24 -10.27 24.73
N ALA A 69 11.58 -11.34 23.99
CA ALA A 69 12.96 -11.64 23.57
C ALA A 69 13.44 -10.67 22.48
N LYS A 70 12.57 -10.35 21.51
CA LYS A 70 12.80 -9.34 20.47
C LYS A 70 12.92 -7.91 21.02
N LEU A 71 12.26 -7.61 22.14
CA LEU A 71 12.30 -6.31 22.84
C LEU A 71 13.42 -6.21 23.89
N LYS A 72 14.06 -7.32 24.24
CA LYS A 72 15.14 -7.36 25.23
C LYS A 72 16.35 -6.56 24.73
N GLY A 73 16.83 -5.62 25.54
CA GLY A 73 18.01 -4.78 25.24
C GLY A 73 17.72 -3.49 24.47
N LEU A 74 16.45 -3.14 24.26
CA LEU A 74 16.06 -1.83 23.72
C LEU A 74 16.00 -0.79 24.84
N SER A 75 16.44 0.43 24.55
CA SER A 75 16.33 1.54 25.50
C SER A 75 14.87 2.02 25.62
N ALA A 76 14.57 2.81 26.65
CA ALA A 76 13.24 3.41 26.81
C ALA A 76 12.84 4.27 25.60
N GLU A 77 13.80 4.94 24.96
CA GLU A 77 13.58 5.73 23.73
C GLU A 77 13.27 4.83 22.53
N ASP A 78 13.98 3.71 22.39
CA ASP A 78 13.71 2.75 21.30
C ASP A 78 12.32 2.12 21.44
N LEU A 79 11.91 1.80 22.68
CA LEU A 79 10.61 1.22 22.97
C LEU A 79 9.47 2.20 22.64
N LEU A 80 9.67 3.50 22.94
CA LEU A 80 8.72 4.56 22.63
C LEU A 80 8.52 4.71 21.11
N VAL A 81 9.62 4.74 20.34
CA VAL A 81 9.56 4.80 18.87
C VAL A 81 8.86 3.56 18.30
N TYR A 82 9.20 2.38 18.80
CA TYR A 82 8.57 1.13 18.38
C TYR A 82 7.06 1.12 18.66
N GLN A 83 6.64 1.59 19.84
CA GLN A 83 5.22 1.68 20.20
C GLN A 83 4.44 2.59 19.26
N HIS A 84 5.00 3.74 18.86
CA HIS A 84 4.33 4.63 17.89
C HIS A 84 4.28 4.05 16.48
N ILE A 85 5.28 3.29 16.06
CA ILE A 85 5.24 2.56 14.78
C ILE A 85 4.17 1.46 14.85
N ALA A 86 4.09 0.72 15.95
CA ALA A 86 3.08 -0.31 16.15
C ALA A 86 1.65 0.27 16.16
N GLN A 87 1.46 1.44 16.77
CA GLN A 87 0.19 2.17 16.75
C GLN A 87 -0.22 2.64 15.34
N ALA A 88 0.74 2.87 14.45
CA ALA A 88 0.48 3.30 13.07
C ALA A 88 0.06 2.16 12.13
N GLY A 89 0.27 0.91 12.55
CA GLY A 89 -0.18 -0.28 11.81
C GLY A 89 0.37 -0.35 10.38
N ASP A 90 -0.53 -0.58 9.44
CA ASP A 90 -0.30 -0.79 8.00
C ASP A 90 -0.06 0.52 7.22
N THR A 91 -0.63 1.65 7.66
CA THR A 91 -0.37 2.98 7.08
C THR A 91 1.05 3.47 7.36
N GLY A 92 1.62 3.03 8.48
CA GLY A 92 2.96 3.37 8.92
C GLY A 92 3.14 4.83 9.35
N ILE A 93 4.35 5.15 9.81
CA ILE A 93 4.67 6.49 10.33
C ILE A 93 5.91 7.09 9.64
N TRP A 94 5.81 8.37 9.28
CA TRP A 94 6.94 9.12 8.74
C TRP A 94 7.82 9.68 9.87
N THR A 95 9.13 9.75 9.64
CA THR A 95 10.13 10.34 10.53
C THR A 95 9.76 11.73 11.06
N LYS A 96 9.08 12.57 10.28
CA LYS A 96 8.64 13.91 10.74
C LYS A 96 7.54 13.82 11.78
N ASP A 97 6.57 12.91 11.59
CA ASP A 97 5.49 12.69 12.55
C ASP A 97 6.00 11.97 13.80
N LEU A 98 6.97 11.07 13.62
CA LEU A 98 7.67 10.43 14.73
C LEU A 98 8.40 11.47 15.60
N LYS A 99 9.04 12.47 14.98
CA LYS A 99 9.67 13.60 15.70
C LYS A 99 8.64 14.41 16.47
N ASN A 100 7.51 14.75 15.85
CA ASN A 100 6.46 15.54 16.49
C ASN A 100 5.81 14.79 17.68
N ARG A 101 5.69 13.46 17.60
CA ARG A 101 5.06 12.64 18.66
C ARG A 101 6.02 12.29 19.81
N THR A 102 7.28 11.98 19.50
CA THR A 102 8.26 11.55 20.50
C THR A 102 9.07 12.69 21.11
N ASN A 103 9.04 13.88 20.49
CA ASN A 103 9.86 15.04 20.85
C ASN A 103 11.39 14.73 20.88
N LEU A 104 11.83 13.70 20.17
CA LEU A 104 13.23 13.29 20.05
C LEU A 104 13.95 14.04 18.93
N GLN A 105 15.26 14.22 19.06
CA GLN A 105 16.06 14.85 18.01
C GLN A 105 16.23 13.92 16.80
N GLN A 106 16.28 14.49 15.60
CA GLN A 106 16.35 13.72 14.35
C GLN A 106 17.55 12.75 14.25
N PRO A 107 18.76 13.08 14.74
CA PRO A 107 19.87 12.13 14.80
C PRO A 107 19.59 10.91 15.69
N GLN A 108 18.90 11.11 16.84
CA GLN A 108 18.52 10.03 17.74
C GLN A 108 17.52 9.10 17.07
N ILE A 109 16.45 9.65 16.48
CA ILE A 109 15.45 8.88 15.73
C ILE A 109 16.12 8.04 14.63
N THR A 110 17.06 8.63 13.89
CA THR A 110 17.76 7.91 12.81
C THR A 110 18.60 6.74 13.35
N LYS A 111 19.22 6.90 14.52
CA LYS A 111 19.99 5.85 15.20
C LYS A 111 19.08 4.73 15.71
N ILE A 112 17.97 5.09 16.33
CA ILE A 112 16.95 4.16 16.84
C ILE A 112 16.36 3.34 15.68
N LEU A 113 15.94 4.00 14.60
CA LEU A 113 15.38 3.33 13.42
C LEU A 113 16.37 2.36 12.78
N LYS A 114 17.68 2.71 12.71
CA LYS A 114 18.71 1.78 12.24
C LYS A 114 18.89 0.56 13.15
N ASN A 115 18.79 0.73 14.46
CA ASN A 115 18.86 -0.38 15.42
C ASN A 115 17.63 -1.30 15.27
N LEU A 116 16.43 -0.72 15.17
CA LEU A 116 15.19 -1.46 14.97
C LEU A 116 15.16 -2.21 13.62
N ASP A 117 15.73 -1.62 12.57
CA ASP A 117 15.88 -2.24 11.24
C ASP A 117 16.91 -3.38 11.26
N GLN A 118 18.07 -3.20 11.92
CA GLN A 118 19.06 -4.27 12.11
C GLN A 118 18.52 -5.48 12.87
N ARG A 119 17.55 -5.26 13.77
CA ARG A 119 16.88 -6.33 14.52
C ARG A 119 15.67 -6.91 13.80
N SER A 120 15.39 -6.48 12.57
CA SER A 120 14.20 -6.87 11.79
C SER A 120 12.88 -6.66 12.54
N LEU A 121 12.78 -5.59 13.34
CA LEU A 121 11.55 -5.23 14.06
C LEU A 121 10.71 -4.25 13.25
N VAL A 122 11.37 -3.40 12.48
CA VAL A 122 10.78 -2.36 11.64
C VAL A 122 11.39 -2.48 10.26
N LYS A 123 10.61 -2.21 9.21
CA LYS A 123 11.10 -2.07 7.84
C LYS A 123 10.72 -0.70 7.29
N SER A 124 11.58 -0.15 6.43
CA SER A 124 11.28 1.11 5.74
C SER A 124 10.60 0.83 4.40
N VAL A 125 9.48 1.49 4.15
CA VAL A 125 8.76 1.47 2.88
C VAL A 125 8.74 2.89 2.32
N LYS A 126 9.06 3.05 1.03
CA LYS A 126 8.87 4.35 0.37
C LYS A 126 7.42 4.43 -0.10
N SER A 127 6.81 5.59 0.06
CA SER A 127 5.49 5.84 -0.50
C SER A 127 5.57 5.97 -2.02
N VAL A 128 4.68 5.31 -2.75
CA VAL A 128 4.53 5.48 -4.21
C VAL A 128 4.01 6.88 -4.56
N ILE A 129 3.10 7.42 -3.75
CA ILE A 129 2.55 8.78 -3.92
C ILE A 129 3.62 9.85 -3.70
N ASN A 130 4.48 9.66 -2.70
CA ASN A 130 5.53 10.60 -2.34
C ASN A 130 6.89 9.90 -2.22
N PRO A 131 7.66 9.80 -3.32
CA PRO A 131 8.93 9.05 -3.35
C PRO A 131 9.98 9.53 -2.35
N SER A 132 9.90 10.79 -1.94
CA SER A 132 10.79 11.41 -0.95
C SER A 132 10.41 11.08 0.51
N ARG A 133 9.20 10.58 0.76
CA ARG A 133 8.72 10.23 2.11
C ARG A 133 9.01 8.76 2.41
N LYS A 134 9.88 8.54 3.40
CA LYS A 134 10.12 7.22 3.98
C LYS A 134 9.17 6.99 5.15
N VAL A 135 8.39 5.94 5.04
CA VAL A 135 7.45 5.49 6.06
C VAL A 135 8.01 4.22 6.70
N TYR A 136 7.82 4.09 8.00
CA TYR A 136 8.28 2.94 8.78
C TYR A 136 7.08 2.16 9.28
N ILE A 137 7.12 0.84 9.08
CA ILE A 137 6.09 -0.11 9.51
C ILE A 137 6.75 -1.28 10.23
N LEU A 138 5.96 -2.05 10.99
CA LEU A 138 6.44 -3.28 11.60
C LEU A 138 6.88 -4.27 10.52
N PHE A 139 7.93 -5.05 10.81
CA PHE A 139 8.49 -6.00 9.87
C PHE A 139 7.46 -7.04 9.40
N GLU A 140 6.63 -7.50 10.33
CA GLU A 140 5.62 -8.54 10.11
C GLU A 140 4.35 -8.02 9.39
N LEU A 141 4.14 -6.70 9.35
CA LEU A 141 2.96 -6.11 8.70
C LEU A 141 3.21 -5.84 7.22
N GLU A 142 2.18 -6.06 6.40
CA GLU A 142 2.18 -5.63 5.02
C GLU A 142 1.76 -4.15 4.93
N PRO A 143 2.45 -3.33 4.12
CA PRO A 143 2.08 -1.93 3.94
C PRO A 143 0.70 -1.81 3.29
N ALA A 144 -0.06 -0.79 3.70
CA ALA A 144 -1.36 -0.49 3.11
C ALA A 144 -1.24 -0.23 1.59
N ARG A 145 -2.30 -0.59 0.84
CA ARG A 145 -2.35 -0.44 -0.63
C ARG A 145 -2.15 1.00 -1.10
N GLU A 146 -2.57 1.97 -0.30
CA GLU A 146 -2.35 3.40 -0.57
C GLU A 146 -0.87 3.77 -0.55
N LEU A 147 -0.07 3.08 0.26
CA LEU A 147 1.38 3.28 0.34
C LEU A 147 2.11 2.58 -0.80
N THR A 148 1.65 1.39 -1.20
CA THR A 148 2.23 0.57 -2.28
C THR A 148 1.72 0.90 -3.67
N GLY A 149 0.71 1.77 -3.82
CA GLY A 149 0.12 2.10 -5.11
C GLY A 149 -0.87 1.05 -5.65
N GLY A 150 -1.19 0.02 -4.86
CA GLY A 150 -2.15 -1.03 -5.23
C GLY A 150 -1.55 -2.14 -6.09
N ALA A 151 -2.37 -2.75 -6.95
CA ALA A 151 -1.99 -3.93 -7.74
C ALA A 151 -1.15 -3.60 -8.99
N TRP A 152 -0.98 -2.31 -9.30
CA TRP A 152 -0.29 -1.83 -10.51
C TRP A 152 1.20 -1.57 -10.31
N TYR A 153 1.69 -1.70 -9.08
CA TYR A 153 3.06 -1.40 -8.72
C TYR A 153 3.73 -2.62 -8.13
N THR A 154 4.93 -2.91 -8.62
CA THR A 154 5.81 -3.93 -8.04
C THR A 154 6.90 -3.20 -7.27
N GLY A 155 6.65 -2.99 -5.97
CA GLY A 155 7.56 -2.24 -5.10
C GLY A 155 7.48 -0.72 -5.34
N GLN A 156 8.35 -0.18 -6.20
CA GLN A 156 8.42 1.25 -6.53
C GLN A 156 8.13 1.55 -8.00
N ASP A 157 8.11 0.53 -8.85
CA ASP A 157 7.98 0.70 -10.29
C ASP A 157 6.56 0.39 -10.74
N PHE A 158 6.04 1.24 -11.62
CA PHE A 158 4.74 1.05 -12.27
C PHE A 158 4.86 -0.04 -13.33
N ASP A 159 4.06 -1.09 -13.18
CA ASP A 159 4.16 -2.29 -14.02
C ASP A 159 3.26 -2.16 -15.26
N ALA A 160 3.74 -1.35 -16.22
CA ALA A 160 3.01 -1.12 -17.47
C ALA A 160 2.87 -2.39 -18.31
N GLU A 161 3.87 -3.28 -18.27
CA GLU A 161 3.84 -4.55 -19.00
C GLU A 161 2.75 -5.48 -18.45
N PHE A 162 2.64 -5.59 -17.12
CA PHE A 162 1.56 -6.34 -16.49
C PHE A 162 0.18 -5.82 -16.87
N ILE A 163 -0.01 -4.49 -16.86
CA ILE A 163 -1.28 -3.86 -17.26
C ILE A 163 -1.62 -4.19 -18.71
N GLN A 164 -0.65 -4.11 -19.63
CA GLN A 164 -0.87 -4.43 -21.04
C GLN A 164 -1.25 -5.90 -21.25
N VAL A 165 -0.59 -6.82 -20.53
CA VAL A 165 -0.93 -8.25 -20.57
C VAL A 165 -2.35 -8.48 -20.07
N LEU A 166 -2.73 -7.82 -18.97
CA LEU A 166 -4.07 -7.92 -18.40
C LEU A 166 -5.13 -7.33 -19.33
N GLN A 167 -4.86 -6.16 -19.93
CA GLN A 167 -5.72 -5.54 -20.96
C GLN A 167 -5.94 -6.49 -22.13
N GLN A 168 -4.88 -7.08 -22.68
CA GLN A 168 -4.99 -8.04 -23.79
C GLN A 168 -5.79 -9.28 -23.41
N ALA A 169 -5.60 -9.80 -22.19
CA ALA A 169 -6.33 -10.97 -21.71
C ALA A 169 -7.83 -10.66 -21.54
N CYS A 170 -8.18 -9.53 -20.91
CA CYS A 170 -9.56 -9.09 -20.74
C CYS A 170 -10.23 -8.82 -22.09
N HIS A 171 -9.55 -8.11 -23.00
CA HIS A 171 -10.04 -7.85 -24.35
C HIS A 171 -10.34 -9.15 -25.09
N LYS A 172 -9.40 -10.09 -25.10
CA LYS A 172 -9.56 -11.38 -25.77
C LYS A 172 -10.69 -12.22 -25.17
N TYR A 173 -10.91 -12.12 -23.86
CA TYR A 173 -12.04 -12.78 -23.20
C TYR A 173 -13.38 -12.20 -23.70
N ILE A 174 -13.50 -10.87 -23.71
CA ILE A 174 -14.70 -10.16 -24.20
C ILE A 174 -14.94 -10.43 -25.69
N GLU A 175 -13.89 -10.54 -26.51
CA GLU A 175 -14.00 -10.92 -27.93
C GLU A 175 -14.59 -12.32 -28.14
N ASN A 176 -14.27 -13.28 -27.25
CA ASN A 176 -14.74 -14.66 -27.39
C ASN A 176 -16.17 -14.83 -26.88
N GLU A 177 -16.52 -14.19 -25.76
CA GLU A 177 -17.87 -14.26 -25.18
C GLU A 177 -18.88 -13.35 -25.93
N GLY A 178 -18.38 -12.27 -26.53
CA GLY A 178 -19.18 -11.27 -27.25
C GLY A 178 -19.83 -10.23 -26.34
N VAL A 179 -20.35 -10.63 -25.18
CA VAL A 179 -20.85 -9.73 -24.12
C VAL A 179 -20.42 -10.31 -22.78
N ALA A 180 -19.86 -9.48 -21.90
CA ALA A 180 -19.45 -9.90 -20.56
C ALA A 180 -19.72 -8.80 -19.51
N THR A 181 -20.03 -9.21 -18.29
CA THR A 181 -20.18 -8.33 -17.12
C THR A 181 -18.84 -8.10 -16.42
N LEU A 182 -18.78 -7.08 -15.55
CA LEU A 182 -17.60 -6.86 -14.69
C LEU A 182 -17.27 -8.10 -13.84
N GLU A 183 -18.30 -8.77 -13.32
CA GLU A 183 -18.16 -9.95 -12.45
C GLU A 183 -17.54 -11.13 -13.20
N GLU A 184 -18.02 -11.42 -14.41
CA GLU A 184 -17.48 -12.50 -15.25
C GLU A 184 -16.01 -12.26 -15.63
N VAL A 185 -15.68 -11.01 -16.00
CA VAL A 185 -14.28 -10.65 -16.31
C VAL A 185 -13.42 -10.74 -15.05
N ALA A 186 -13.91 -10.29 -13.89
CA ALA A 186 -13.18 -10.38 -12.64
C ALA A 186 -12.95 -11.84 -12.21
N ASP A 187 -13.95 -12.70 -12.37
CA ASP A 187 -13.86 -14.14 -12.13
C ASP A 187 -12.84 -14.81 -13.06
N PHE A 188 -12.83 -14.44 -14.35
CA PHE A 188 -11.83 -14.90 -15.31
C PHE A 188 -10.41 -14.52 -14.87
N VAL A 189 -10.21 -13.26 -14.48
CA VAL A 189 -8.91 -12.74 -14.03
C VAL A 189 -8.44 -13.46 -12.76
N ARG A 190 -9.35 -13.69 -11.80
CA ARG A 190 -9.06 -14.43 -10.56
C ARG A 190 -8.73 -15.90 -10.84
N THR A 191 -9.48 -16.56 -11.71
CA THR A 191 -9.29 -17.98 -12.06
C THR A 191 -7.95 -18.24 -12.77
N LYS A 192 -7.52 -17.31 -13.63
CA LYS A 192 -6.25 -17.43 -14.35
C LYS A 192 -5.02 -17.10 -13.49
N GLY A 193 -5.20 -16.38 -12.37
CA GLY A 193 -4.12 -16.08 -11.43
C GLY A 193 -3.04 -15.19 -12.02
N PHE A 194 -3.41 -14.09 -12.69
CA PHE A 194 -2.47 -13.18 -13.35
C PHE A 194 -1.51 -12.48 -12.38
N SER A 195 -1.91 -12.25 -11.13
CA SER A 195 -1.13 -11.51 -10.14
C SER A 195 -0.92 -12.31 -8.86
N ARG A 196 0.20 -12.03 -8.18
CA ARG A 196 0.45 -12.47 -6.80
C ARG A 196 -0.34 -11.67 -5.77
N VAL A 197 -0.76 -10.45 -6.15
CA VAL A 197 -1.55 -9.54 -5.32
C VAL A 197 -3.01 -9.69 -5.72
N GLU A 198 -3.91 -9.75 -4.74
CA GLU A 198 -5.34 -9.87 -4.98
C GLU A 198 -5.89 -8.66 -5.77
N LEU A 199 -6.41 -8.93 -6.97
CA LEU A 199 -7.08 -7.96 -7.82
C LEU A 199 -8.53 -7.84 -7.37
N ARG A 200 -8.95 -6.62 -6.99
CA ARG A 200 -10.34 -6.31 -6.65
C ARG A 200 -11.13 -5.98 -7.91
N ASP A 201 -12.45 -6.03 -7.82
CA ASP A 201 -13.32 -5.69 -8.95
C ASP A 201 -13.12 -4.25 -9.41
N ALA A 202 -12.80 -3.32 -8.50
CA ALA A 202 -12.42 -1.95 -8.83
C ALA A 202 -11.14 -1.85 -9.67
N ASP A 203 -10.18 -2.76 -9.46
CA ASP A 203 -8.94 -2.81 -10.23
C ASP A 203 -9.25 -3.33 -11.66
N VAL A 204 -10.08 -4.37 -11.77
CA VAL A 204 -10.55 -4.90 -13.07
C VAL A 204 -11.39 -3.87 -13.84
N LEU A 205 -12.27 -3.15 -13.15
CA LEU A 205 -13.06 -2.06 -13.74
C LEU A 205 -12.16 -0.96 -14.32
N CYS A 206 -11.05 -0.65 -13.68
CA CYS A 206 -10.07 0.30 -14.21
C CYS A 206 -9.50 -0.18 -15.55
N ILE A 207 -9.20 -1.48 -15.67
CA ILE A 207 -8.74 -2.09 -16.93
C ILE A 207 -9.83 -2.07 -18.00
N LEU A 208 -11.08 -2.35 -17.65
CA LEU A 208 -12.17 -2.28 -18.61
C LEU A 208 -12.39 -0.85 -19.13
N ARG A 209 -12.27 0.15 -18.25
CA ARG A 209 -12.33 1.57 -18.65
C ARG A 209 -11.18 1.97 -19.57
N THR A 210 -9.96 1.45 -19.36
CA THR A 210 -8.87 1.74 -20.31
C THR A 210 -9.14 1.14 -21.67
N LEU A 211 -9.68 -0.09 -21.74
CA LEU A 211 -10.11 -0.70 -23.01
C LEU A 211 -11.25 0.09 -23.69
N GLU A 212 -12.14 0.68 -22.90
CA GLU A 212 -13.19 1.58 -23.40
C GLU A 212 -12.61 2.87 -23.97
N PHE A 213 -11.68 3.51 -23.26
CA PHE A 213 -11.00 4.72 -23.74
C PHE A 213 -10.09 4.47 -24.95
N ASP A 214 -9.51 3.28 -25.07
CA ASP A 214 -8.77 2.84 -26.25
C ASP A 214 -9.71 2.53 -27.45
N GLY A 215 -11.03 2.55 -27.24
CA GLY A 215 -12.03 2.27 -28.27
C GLY A 215 -12.05 0.81 -28.71
N LEU A 216 -11.57 -0.10 -27.86
CA LEU A 216 -11.54 -1.54 -28.11
C LEU A 216 -12.80 -2.24 -27.59
N VAL A 217 -13.40 -1.70 -26.53
CA VAL A 217 -14.60 -2.22 -25.86
C VAL A 217 -15.63 -1.09 -25.74
N GLU A 218 -16.90 -1.43 -25.86
CA GLU A 218 -18.02 -0.53 -25.59
C GLU A 218 -18.76 -1.01 -24.34
N SER A 219 -19.11 -0.08 -23.44
CA SER A 219 -20.00 -0.34 -22.31
C SER A 219 -21.46 -0.06 -22.71
N SER A 220 -22.40 -0.81 -22.13
CA SER A 220 -23.83 -0.54 -22.26
C SER A 220 -24.55 -0.94 -20.97
N LEU A 221 -25.65 -0.24 -20.66
CA LEU A 221 -26.49 -0.58 -19.53
C LEU A 221 -27.51 -1.65 -19.96
N SER A 222 -27.51 -2.77 -19.25
CA SER A 222 -28.51 -3.83 -19.34
C SER A 222 -29.35 -3.87 -18.07
N ASP A 223 -30.42 -4.66 -18.06
CA ASP A 223 -31.29 -4.82 -16.88
C ASP A 223 -30.53 -5.37 -15.65
N ASP A 224 -29.46 -6.14 -15.89
CA ASP A 224 -28.61 -6.77 -14.86
C ASP A 224 -27.36 -5.95 -14.53
N GLY A 225 -27.20 -4.76 -15.12
CA GLY A 225 -26.07 -3.86 -14.87
C GLY A 225 -25.26 -3.50 -16.11
N GLU A 226 -24.05 -2.97 -15.89
CA GLU A 226 -23.13 -2.56 -16.95
C GLU A 226 -22.48 -3.78 -17.61
N VAL A 227 -22.64 -3.89 -18.93
CA VAL A 227 -22.05 -4.97 -19.74
C VAL A 227 -21.08 -4.40 -20.76
N TYR A 228 -20.04 -5.17 -21.04
CA TYR A 228 -18.95 -4.84 -21.93
C TYR A 228 -18.98 -5.76 -23.16
N ARG A 229 -18.80 -5.17 -24.33
CA ARG A 229 -18.75 -5.90 -25.61
C ARG A 229 -17.66 -5.34 -26.52
N PRO A 230 -17.12 -6.12 -27.46
CA PRO A 230 -16.14 -5.61 -28.42
C PRO A 230 -16.70 -4.40 -29.18
N ALA A 231 -15.87 -3.39 -29.38
CA ALA A 231 -16.26 -2.21 -30.14
C ALA A 231 -16.63 -2.60 -31.58
N ARG A 232 -17.79 -2.12 -32.05
CA ARG A 232 -18.26 -2.46 -33.40
C ARG A 232 -17.41 -1.78 -34.47
N HIS A 233 -16.87 -0.61 -34.14
CA HIS A 233 -16.01 0.20 -34.99
C HIS A 233 -14.72 0.50 -34.24
N VAL A 234 -13.69 -0.31 -34.48
CA VAL A 234 -12.36 -0.04 -33.95
C VAL A 234 -11.86 1.28 -34.51
N VAL A 235 -11.43 2.19 -33.63
CA VAL A 235 -10.80 3.44 -34.05
C VAL A 235 -9.46 3.08 -34.70
N PRO A 236 -9.27 3.37 -36.00
CA PRO A 236 -8.03 3.04 -36.67
C PRO A 236 -6.89 3.87 -36.08
N LYS A 237 -5.75 3.22 -35.82
CA LYS A 237 -4.55 3.89 -35.27
C LYS A 237 -4.07 5.05 -36.15
N THR A 238 -4.30 4.96 -37.45
CA THR A 238 -3.98 6.00 -38.42
C THR A 238 -5.14 6.18 -39.39
N SER A 239 -5.32 7.41 -39.85
CA SER A 239 -6.17 7.79 -40.97
C SER A 239 -5.32 8.24 -42.16
N PRO A 240 -5.87 8.22 -43.40
CA PRO A 240 -5.21 8.80 -44.57
C PRO A 240 -4.75 10.26 -44.35
N PHE A 241 -5.48 11.01 -43.53
CA PHE A 241 -5.12 12.38 -43.17
C PHE A 241 -3.88 12.42 -42.29
N THR A 242 -3.83 11.61 -41.22
CA THR A 242 -2.66 11.54 -40.32
C THR A 242 -1.44 10.87 -40.94
N SER A 243 -1.61 10.08 -42.00
CA SER A 243 -0.48 9.48 -42.74
C SER A 243 0.22 10.46 -43.69
N MET A 244 -0.40 11.61 -43.97
CA MET A 244 0.20 12.69 -44.75
C MET A 244 0.88 13.69 -43.79
N PRO A 245 2.07 14.21 -44.12
CA PRO A 245 2.79 15.15 -43.26
C PRO A 245 1.96 16.38 -42.85
N CYS A 246 1.09 16.86 -43.74
CA CYS A 246 0.21 17.99 -43.43
C CYS A 246 -0.80 17.69 -42.32
N GLY A 247 -1.33 16.46 -42.20
CA GLY A 247 -2.35 16.14 -41.21
C GLY A 247 -1.86 16.11 -39.76
N VAL A 248 -0.52 16.09 -39.57
CA VAL A 248 0.15 16.16 -38.26
C VAL A 248 1.15 17.32 -38.19
N CYS A 249 1.10 18.26 -39.13
CA CYS A 249 2.08 19.33 -39.24
C CYS A 249 1.92 20.33 -38.08
N PRO A 250 2.97 20.56 -37.26
CA PRO A 250 2.89 21.45 -36.10
C PRO A 250 2.76 22.94 -36.49
N VAL A 251 3.10 23.28 -37.75
CA VAL A 251 3.13 24.65 -38.28
C VAL A 251 2.16 24.83 -39.45
N ILE A 252 1.12 23.99 -39.56
CA ILE A 252 0.16 24.05 -40.67
C ILE A 252 -0.51 25.42 -40.81
N ASN A 253 -0.79 26.09 -39.69
CA ASN A 253 -1.43 27.40 -39.67
C ASN A 253 -0.54 28.53 -40.22
N GLU A 254 0.77 28.30 -40.29
CA GLU A 254 1.76 29.25 -40.82
C GLU A 254 2.15 28.92 -42.27
N CYS A 255 1.66 27.81 -42.81
CA CYS A 255 1.98 27.33 -44.15
C CYS A 255 1.11 28.03 -45.19
N SER A 256 1.72 28.81 -46.07
CA SER A 256 1.02 29.49 -47.17
C SER A 256 1.86 29.46 -48.45
N ASP A 257 1.19 29.54 -49.60
CA ASP A 257 1.89 29.64 -50.88
C ASP A 257 2.77 30.90 -50.93
N GLY A 258 4.03 30.75 -51.36
CA GLY A 258 5.04 31.82 -51.36
C GLY A 258 5.46 32.37 -49.98
N GLY A 259 4.99 31.77 -48.87
CA GLY A 259 5.37 32.16 -47.51
C GLY A 259 6.75 31.66 -47.09
N VAL A 260 7.20 32.05 -45.89
CA VAL A 260 8.43 31.52 -45.28
C VAL A 260 8.32 30.02 -45.04
N ILE A 261 7.15 29.58 -44.59
CA ILE A 261 6.75 28.17 -44.55
C ILE A 261 5.78 27.98 -45.71
N SER A 262 6.18 27.19 -46.70
CA SER A 262 5.40 26.97 -47.92
C SER A 262 5.31 25.50 -48.28
N PRO A 263 4.25 25.06 -48.98
CA PRO A 263 4.16 23.68 -49.46
C PRO A 263 5.30 23.31 -50.43
N SER A 264 5.74 24.25 -51.26
CA SER A 264 6.77 23.99 -52.30
C SER A 264 8.17 23.79 -51.72
N THR A 265 8.46 24.39 -50.56
CA THR A 265 9.74 24.24 -49.83
C THR A 265 9.61 23.41 -48.55
N CYS A 266 8.53 22.66 -48.39
CA CYS A 266 8.23 21.93 -47.16
C CYS A 266 9.17 20.72 -46.99
N THR A 267 9.98 20.74 -45.93
CA THR A 267 10.90 19.63 -45.60
C THR A 267 10.16 18.35 -45.22
N TYR A 268 9.04 18.44 -44.48
CA TYR A 268 8.23 17.27 -44.12
C TYR A 268 7.67 16.55 -45.35
N TYR A 269 7.27 17.31 -46.37
CA TYR A 269 6.73 16.75 -47.60
C TYR A 269 7.82 16.14 -48.48
N GLN A 270 9.00 16.77 -48.53
CA GLN A 270 10.17 16.21 -49.21
C GLN A 270 10.61 14.89 -48.59
N THR A 271 10.80 14.84 -47.26
CA THR A 271 11.18 13.59 -46.57
C THR A 271 10.11 12.50 -46.71
N TRP A 272 8.83 12.86 -46.75
CA TRP A 272 7.75 11.89 -46.93
C TRP A 272 7.67 11.32 -48.36
N LEU A 273 8.08 12.10 -49.37
CA LEU A 273 8.16 11.66 -50.78
C LEU A 273 9.48 10.96 -51.13
N ASP A 274 10.53 11.18 -50.33
CA ASP A 274 11.82 10.49 -50.46
C ASP A 274 11.71 9.07 -49.85
N PHE A 275 11.14 8.13 -50.61
CA PHE A 275 11.08 6.70 -50.30
C PHE A 275 11.97 5.86 -51.22
#